data_AF-Q62T66-F1
#
_entry.id   AF-Q62T66-F1
#
_cell.length_a   1.000
_cell.length_b   1.000
_cell.length_c   1.000
_cell.angle_alpha   90.00
_cell.angle_beta   90.00
_cell.angle_gamma   90.00
#
_symmetry.space_group_name_H-M   'P 1'
#
loop_
_entity.id
_entity.type
_entity.pdbx_description
1 polymer ?
#
loop_
_entity_poly.entity_id
_entity_poly.type
_entity_poly.pdbx_seq_one_letter_code
_entity_poly.pdbx_strand_id
1 'polypeptide(L)' 'MMMITVKIRHTAETEGTDIGDFTPAELESIVQTIRKYGAWLSPDADTDDYKFTFQDAKYNLEQRVFEIIVE' A
#
# COMPACT_ATOMS: atom_id res chain seq x y z
N MET A 1 -9.60 17.07 -9.86
CA MET A 1 -9.56 15.60 -9.84
C MET A 1 -9.51 15.17 -8.38
N MET A 2 -10.24 14.13 -7.97
CA MET A 2 -10.25 13.68 -6.56
C MET A 2 -8.98 12.87 -6.28
N MET A 3 -8.27 13.20 -5.19
CA MET A 3 -7.09 12.48 -4.72
C MET A 3 -7.48 11.57 -3.55
N ILE A 4 -6.86 10.40 -3.47
CA ILE A 4 -7.05 9.37 -2.44
C ILE A 4 -5.71 9.08 -1.79
N THR A 5 -5.64 9.15 -0.46
CA THR A 5 -4.44 8.80 0.29
C THR A 5 -4.26 7.28 0.28
N VAL A 6 -3.08 6.80 -0.10
CA VAL A 6 -2.78 5.37 -0.17
C VAL A 6 -1.82 5.00 0.95
N LYS A 7 -2.16 3.93 1.67
CA LYS A 7 -1.33 3.32 2.70
C LYS A 7 -0.98 1.88 2.34
N ILE A 8 0.22 1.45 2.68
CA ILE A 8 0.57 0.03 2.73
C ILE A 8 0.65 -0.39 4.19
N ARG A 9 -0.09 -1.44 4.57
CA ARG A 9 -0.14 -1.96 5.94
C ARG A 9 0.19 -3.44 5.97
N HIS A 10 1.14 -3.82 6.81
CA HIS A 10 1.41 -5.23 7.07
C HIS A 10 0.29 -5.84 7.93
N THR A 11 -0.07 -7.12 7.73
CA THR A 11 -1.17 -7.78 8.47
C THR A 11 -0.93 -7.85 9.97
N ALA A 12 0.33 -7.93 10.39
CA ALA A 12 0.73 -7.92 11.81
C ALA A 12 0.75 -6.51 12.44
N GLU A 13 0.54 -5.45 11.64
CA GLU A 13 0.60 -4.06 12.11
C GLU A 13 -0.79 -3.42 12.16
N THR A 14 -0.97 -2.54 13.15
CA THR A 14 -2.20 -1.76 13.33
C THR A 14 -2.24 -0.51 12.46
N GLU A 15 -1.07 0.07 12.17
CA GLU A 15 -0.94 1.31 11.39
C GLU A 15 -0.34 1.01 10.02
N GLY A 16 -0.82 1.70 9.00
CA GLY A 16 -0.27 1.63 7.64
C GLY A 16 0.69 2.79 7.37
N THR A 17 1.71 2.52 6.56
CA THR A 17 2.65 3.53 6.07
C THR A 17 2.03 4.28 4.90
N ASP A 18 1.98 5.61 4.98
CA ASP A 18 1.56 6.46 3.87
C ASP A 18 2.58 6.39 2.73
N ILE A 19 2.10 6.11 1.51
CA ILE A 19 2.93 6.09 0.31
C ILE A 19 2.65 7.24 -0.66
N GLY A 20 1.60 8.03 -0.38
CA GLY A 20 1.25 9.23 -1.12
C GLY A 20 -0.23 9.33 -1.48
N ASP A 21 -0.57 10.40 -2.19
CA ASP A 21 -1.91 10.67 -2.69
C ASP A 21 -1.99 10.39 -4.19
N PHE A 22 -2.99 9.63 -4.61
CA PHE A 22 -3.14 9.18 -6.00
C PHE A 22 -4.56 9.39 -6.51
N THR A 23 -4.69 9.47 -7.83
CA THR A 23 -6.01 9.47 -8.47
C THR A 23 -6.60 8.06 -8.49
N PRO A 24 -7.95 7.92 -8.54
CA PRO A 24 -8.58 6.60 -8.65
C PRO A 24 -8.07 5.74 -9.83
N ALA A 25 -7.66 6.37 -10.93
CA ALA A 25 -7.13 5.68 -12.11
C ALA A 25 -5.74 5.06 -11.87
N GLU A 26 -4.96 5.61 -10.95
CA GLU A 26 -3.62 5.11 -10.62
C GLU A 26 -3.66 3.94 -9.63
N LEU A 27 -4.71 3.84 -8.81
CA LEU A 27 -4.83 2.83 -7.75
C LEU A 27 -4.73 1.40 -8.29
N GLU A 28 -5.37 1.11 -9.42
CA GLU A 28 -5.32 -0.22 -10.03
C GLU A 28 -3.87 -0.60 -10.41
N SER A 29 -3.12 0.33 -11.01
CA SER A 29 -1.73 0.13 -11.39
C SER A 29 -0.83 -0.15 -10.18
N ILE A 30 -1.04 0.57 -9.08
CA ILE A 30 -0.31 0.38 -7.82
C ILE A 30 -0.57 -1.03 -7.26
N VAL A 31 -1.84 -1.43 -7.18
CA VAL A 31 -2.22 -2.76 -6.69
C VAL A 31 -1.62 -3.87 -7.57
N GLN A 32 -1.68 -3.73 -8.90
CA GLN A 32 -1.08 -4.71 -9.81
C GLN A 32 0.45 -4.79 -9.67
N THR A 33 1.11 -3.65 -9.47
CA THR A 33 2.55 -3.58 -9.23
C THR A 33 2.94 -4.33 -7.96
N ILE A 34 2.23 -4.09 -6.85
CA ILE A 34 2.48 -4.76 -5.57
C ILE A 34 2.12 -6.25 -5.63
N ARG A 35 1.04 -6.63 -6.32
CA ARG A 35 0.72 -8.05 -6.57
C ARG A 35 1.82 -8.78 -7.32
N LYS A 36 2.42 -8.12 -8.31
CA LYS A 36 3.44 -8.72 -9.17
C LYS A 36 4.81 -8.79 -8.50
N TYR A 37 5.20 -7.74 -7.79
CA TYR A 37 6.57 -7.57 -7.31
C TYR A 37 6.71 -7.60 -5.79
N GLY A 38 5.61 -7.59 -5.03
CA GLY A 38 5.61 -7.37 -3.59
C GLY A 38 5.76 -5.89 -3.21
N ALA A 39 5.76 -5.62 -1.90
CA ALA A 39 6.04 -4.30 -1.33
C ALA A 39 7.22 -4.37 -0.36
N TRP A 40 8.02 -3.32 -0.30
CA TRP A 40 9.14 -3.18 0.62
C TRP A 40 8.79 -2.06 1.60
N LEU A 41 8.75 -2.39 2.90
CA LEU A 41 8.42 -1.44 3.97
C LEU A 41 9.66 -1.20 4.83
N SER A 42 10.66 -0.47 4.32
CA SER A 42 11.75 0.04 5.16
C SER A 42 12.32 1.35 4.59
N PRO A 43 12.47 2.41 5.42
CA PRO A 43 13.26 3.58 5.07
C PRO A 43 14.78 3.32 5.11
N ASP A 44 15.21 2.27 5.83
CA ASP A 44 16.61 1.84 5.93
C ASP A 44 16.82 0.66 4.97
N ALA A 45 17.18 1.01 3.74
CA ALA A 45 17.32 0.12 2.58
C ALA A 45 18.56 -0.81 2.64
N ASP A 46 19.21 -0.96 3.79
CA ASP A 46 20.40 -1.82 3.95
C ASP A 46 20.05 -3.29 4.21
N THR A 47 18.76 -3.63 4.32
CA THR A 47 18.30 -5.03 4.41
C THR A 47 17.30 -5.32 3.29
N ASP A 48 17.71 -6.16 2.34
CA ASP A 48 16.87 -6.80 1.31
C ASP A 48 15.78 -7.73 1.92
N ASP A 49 15.60 -7.71 3.25
CA ASP A 49 15.00 -8.83 4.01
C ASP A 49 13.49 -8.72 4.23
N TYR A 50 12.83 -7.62 3.86
CA TYR A 50 11.40 -7.41 4.16
C TYR A 50 10.58 -7.09 2.91
N LYS A 51 10.64 -8.02 1.94
CA LYS A 51 9.69 -8.06 0.82
C LYS A 51 8.41 -8.78 1.27
N PHE A 52 7.31 -8.04 1.28
CA PHE A 52 5.98 -8.55 1.63
C PHE A 52 5.15 -8.85 0.38
N THR A 53 4.29 -9.86 0.48
CA THR A 53 3.39 -10.32 -0.57
C THR A 53 2.04 -9.63 -0.43
N PHE A 54 1.40 -9.30 -1.55
CA PHE A 54 0.04 -8.77 -1.55
C PHE A 54 -0.94 -9.76 -0.92
N GLN A 55 -1.79 -9.27 -0.02
CA GLN A 55 -2.90 -10.03 0.56
C GLN A 55 -4.26 -9.47 0.12
N ASP A 56 -4.50 -8.18 0.33
CA ASP A 56 -5.80 -7.55 0.08
C ASP A 56 -5.68 -6.05 -0.21
N ALA A 57 -6.76 -5.42 -0.67
CA ALA A 57 -6.86 -3.97 -0.82
C ALA A 57 -8.26 -3.47 -0.47
N LYS A 58 -8.36 -2.40 0.31
CA LYS A 58 -9.63 -1.87 0.83
C LYS A 58 -9.68 -0.36 0.68
N TYR A 59 -10.87 0.16 0.36
CA TYR A 59 -11.12 1.60 0.33
C TYR A 59 -12.02 2.02 1.48
N ASN A 60 -11.52 2.89 2.35
CA ASN A 60 -12.31 3.55 3.39
C ASN A 60 -12.88 4.86 2.81
N LEU A 61 -14.19 4.87 2.54
CA LEU A 61 -14.88 6.00 1.95
C LEU A 61 -14.93 7.23 2.88
N GLU A 62 -15.10 7.02 4.18
CA GLU A 62 -15.23 8.11 5.16
C GLU A 62 -13.92 8.87 5.33
N GLN A 63 -12.81 8.11 5.40
CA GLN A 63 -11.47 8.68 5.58
C GLN A 63 -10.78 9.04 4.26
N ARG A 64 -11.34 8.62 3.11
CA ARG A 64 -10.71 8.71 1.78
C ARG A 64 -9.32 8.09 1.75
N VAL A 65 -9.17 6.97 2.44
CA VAL A 65 -7.92 6.20 2.51
C VAL A 65 -8.10 4.89 1.76
N PHE A 66 -7.15 4.56 0.89
CA PHE A 66 -7.03 3.26 0.26
C PHE A 66 -5.87 2.49 0.90
N GLU A 67 -6.17 1.36 1.52
CA GLU A 67 -5.19 0.51 2.17
C GLU A 67 -4.84 -0.69 1.28
N ILE A 68 -3.55 -0.94 1.11
CA ILE A 68 -2.99 -2.14 0.50
C ILE A 68 -2.39 -2.98 1.61
N ILE A 69 -2.88 -4.21 1.76
CA ILE A 69 -2.52 -5.11 2.87
C ILE A 69 -1.52 -6.13 2.36
N VAL A 70 -0.43 -6.33 3.12
CA VAL A 70 0.69 -7.22 2.75
C VAL A 70 1.12 -8.14 3.91
N GLU A 71 1.74 -9.29 3.59
CA GLU A 71 2.28 -10.31 4.52
C GLU A 71 3.51 -11.03 3.95
#